data_AF-A0A7C6UTG1-F1
#
_entry.id   AF-A0A7C6UTG1-F1
#
_cell.length_a   1.000
_cell.length_b   1.000
_cell.length_c   1.000
_cell.angle_alpha   90.00
_cell.angle_beta   90.00
_cell.angle_gamma   90.00
#
_symmetry.space_group_name_H-M   'P 1'
#
loop_
_entity.id
_entity.type
_entity.pdbx_description
1 polymer ?
#
loop_
_entity_poly.entity_id
_entity_poly.type
_entity_poly.pdbx_seq_one_letter_code
_entity_poly.pdbx_strand_id
1 'polypeptide(L)'
;MTFSMMLPKPEKAKQNLHHPLIYRGKEADLPSGYATDLLVVMMRDPHWLFCYWDFSSQTWLNIESLKNFPFFLRVKTKQKEILKVPVVPEAHSWYLEIPQVKELLSVDFGVATETGFLVLLESNQISIPLGQISSVTDEMWLSIDELYGEERYSYLGASPLYWQKAEERAEYLEYLASPMPISVPYEKQHYLWLDTELIVYGQTTPNSALLLNGHTVPLDDKGNFYIKLKLNEGSQNLYFESFAQNGLLLNKVLDVERRLSP
;
A
#
# COMPACT_ATOMS: atom_id res chain seq x y z
N MET A 1 46.01 14.39 23.17
CA MET A 1 45.56 15.28 22.08
C MET A 1 44.16 14.86 21.70
N THR A 2 43.15 15.61 22.11
CA THR A 2 41.73 15.32 21.91
C THR A 2 41.20 16.27 20.85
N PHE A 3 40.85 15.74 19.67
CA PHE A 3 40.13 16.50 18.65
C PHE A 3 38.64 16.52 19.01
N SER A 4 38.15 17.69 19.42
CA SER A 4 36.72 17.98 19.54
C SER A 4 36.22 18.46 18.18
N MET A 5 35.45 17.62 17.47
CA MET A 5 34.66 18.07 16.32
C MET A 5 33.39 18.73 16.86
N MET A 6 33.39 20.06 16.97
CA MET A 6 32.14 20.81 17.07
C MET A 6 31.47 20.83 15.70
N LEU A 7 30.42 20.03 15.53
CA LEU A 7 29.49 20.20 14.41
C LEU A 7 28.78 21.56 14.55
N PRO A 8 28.72 22.39 13.50
CA PRO A 8 28.01 23.66 13.57
C PRO A 8 26.50 23.41 13.70
N LYS A 9 25.86 24.12 14.66
CA LYS A 9 24.41 24.08 14.89
C LYS A 9 23.62 24.43 13.61
N PRO A 10 22.45 23.80 13.37
CA PRO A 10 21.68 23.92 12.13
C PRO A 10 20.80 25.19 12.07
N GLU A 11 21.31 26.34 12.54
CA GLU A 11 20.51 27.59 12.59
C GLU A 11 20.76 28.55 11.42
N LYS A 12 21.72 28.26 10.53
CA LYS A 12 22.02 29.11 9.36
C LYS A 12 21.33 28.70 8.04
N ALA A 13 20.34 27.81 8.09
CA ALA A 13 19.60 27.35 6.89
C ALA A 13 18.30 28.14 6.60
N LYS A 14 18.06 29.29 7.24
CA LYS A 14 16.80 30.05 7.08
C LYS A 14 16.85 31.24 6.10
N GLN A 15 17.99 31.54 5.46
CA GLN A 15 18.13 32.78 4.68
C GLN A 15 18.23 32.63 3.15
N ASN A 16 17.99 31.45 2.58
CA ASN A 16 17.83 31.30 1.13
C ASN A 16 16.75 30.26 0.79
N LEU A 17 15.49 30.59 1.09
CA LEU A 17 14.34 29.85 0.56
C LEU A 17 13.97 30.38 -0.82
N HIS A 18 14.93 30.33 -1.75
CA HIS A 18 14.62 30.37 -3.17
C HIS A 18 14.47 28.92 -3.64
N HIS A 19 13.42 28.25 -3.16
CA HIS A 19 13.07 26.93 -3.69
C HIS A 19 12.55 27.12 -5.12
N PRO A 20 13.09 26.43 -6.14
CA PRO A 20 12.72 26.61 -7.54
C PRO A 20 11.27 26.24 -7.88
N LEU A 21 10.50 25.74 -6.90
CA LEU A 21 9.08 25.39 -7.03
C LEU A 21 8.12 26.42 -6.41
N ILE A 22 8.61 27.58 -5.97
CA ILE A 22 7.73 28.65 -5.50
C ILE A 22 7.09 29.29 -6.74
N TYR A 23 5.87 28.86 -7.07
CA TYR A 23 5.05 29.46 -8.11
C TYR A 23 4.78 30.93 -7.75
N ARG A 24 5.15 31.86 -8.64
CA ARG A 24 4.96 33.32 -8.50
C ARG A 24 3.98 33.90 -9.53
N GLY A 25 3.23 33.03 -10.22
CA GLY A 25 2.20 33.47 -11.16
C GLY A 25 0.99 34.05 -10.44
N LYS A 26 0.09 34.72 -11.18
CA LYS A 26 -1.24 35.04 -10.64
C LYS A 26 -1.91 33.72 -10.28
N GLU A 27 -2.34 33.59 -9.03
CA GLU A 27 -3.24 32.52 -8.62
C GLU A 27 -4.50 32.65 -9.49
N ALA A 28 -4.59 31.82 -10.52
CA ALA A 28 -5.79 31.67 -11.31
C ALA A 28 -6.70 30.71 -10.55
N ASP A 29 -7.98 31.06 -10.44
CA ASP A 29 -8.97 30.13 -9.92
C ASP A 29 -8.93 28.85 -10.76
N LEU A 30 -9.02 27.71 -10.08
CA LEU A 30 -9.10 26.43 -10.77
C LEU A 30 -10.35 26.43 -11.68
N PRO A 31 -10.22 25.93 -12.92
CA PRO A 31 -11.36 25.85 -13.81
C PRO A 31 -12.43 24.92 -13.21
N SER A 32 -13.71 25.27 -13.38
CA SER A 32 -14.83 24.46 -12.87
C SER A 32 -14.98 23.10 -13.54
N GLY A 33 -14.34 22.93 -14.71
CA GLY A 33 -14.29 21.69 -15.48
C GLY A 33 -13.32 21.88 -16.65
N TYR A 34 -13.04 20.79 -17.35
CA TYR A 34 -12.13 20.73 -18.49
C TYR A 34 -12.86 20.57 -19.83
N ALA A 35 -14.20 20.58 -19.82
CA ALA A 35 -15.06 20.46 -21.00
C ALA A 35 -14.63 19.31 -21.92
N THR A 36 -14.27 18.18 -21.30
CA THR A 36 -13.74 17.00 -21.97
C THR A 36 -14.61 15.82 -21.60
N ASP A 37 -14.98 15.01 -22.60
CA ASP A 37 -15.78 13.81 -22.40
C ASP A 37 -14.99 12.76 -21.62
N LEU A 38 -15.23 12.70 -20.32
CA LEU A 38 -14.44 11.90 -19.40
C LEU A 38 -15.30 11.43 -18.23
N LEU A 39 -15.19 10.14 -17.91
CA LEU A 39 -15.70 9.56 -16.66
C LEU A 39 -14.55 8.84 -15.96
N VAL A 40 -14.20 9.28 -14.76
CA VAL A 40 -13.16 8.69 -13.93
C VAL A 40 -13.77 8.15 -12.65
N VAL A 41 -13.34 6.95 -12.26
CA VAL A 41 -13.76 6.31 -11.02
C VAL A 41 -12.53 5.96 -10.20
N MET A 42 -12.59 6.30 -8.91
CA MET A 42 -11.54 6.09 -7.93
C MET A 42 -12.10 5.42 -6.68
N MET A 43 -11.30 4.55 -6.06
CA MET A 43 -11.62 3.99 -4.76
C MET A 43 -11.43 5.08 -3.69
N ARG A 44 -12.47 5.34 -2.87
CA ARG A 44 -12.34 6.13 -1.65
C ARG A 44 -11.96 5.24 -0.47
N ASP A 45 -12.67 4.14 -0.33
CA ASP A 45 -12.45 3.10 0.68
C ASP A 45 -13.04 1.76 0.15
N PRO A 46 -12.89 0.62 0.85
CA PRO A 46 -13.35 -0.68 0.36
C PRO A 46 -14.84 -0.78 0.02
N HIS A 47 -15.68 0.16 0.46
CA HIS A 47 -17.12 0.18 0.25
C HIS A 47 -17.62 1.39 -0.56
N TRP A 48 -16.77 2.38 -0.83
CA TRP A 48 -17.16 3.61 -1.52
C TRP A 48 -16.30 3.91 -2.73
N LEU A 49 -16.96 4.17 -3.85
CA LEU A 49 -16.38 4.75 -5.05
C LEU A 49 -16.65 6.24 -5.09
N PHE A 50 -15.64 6.99 -5.55
CA PHE A 50 -15.81 8.35 -6.02
C PHE A 50 -15.82 8.34 -7.54
N CYS A 51 -16.86 8.93 -8.13
CA CYS A 51 -16.99 9.11 -9.56
C CYS A 51 -16.94 10.60 -9.89
N TYR A 52 -16.20 10.94 -10.93
CA TYR A 52 -16.18 12.28 -11.52
C TYR A 52 -16.43 12.17 -13.01
N TRP A 53 -17.26 13.04 -13.55
CA TRP A 53 -17.47 13.13 -14.98
C TRP A 53 -17.52 14.57 -15.46
N ASP A 54 -17.13 14.73 -16.71
CA ASP A 54 -17.18 15.97 -17.44
C ASP A 54 -17.58 15.70 -18.90
N PHE A 55 -18.13 16.72 -19.54
CA PHE A 55 -18.65 16.63 -20.90
C PHE A 55 -18.08 17.75 -21.75
N SER A 56 -17.81 17.44 -23.01
CA SER A 56 -17.53 18.46 -24.01
C SER A 56 -18.79 19.26 -24.32
N SER A 57 -18.61 20.49 -24.81
CA SER A 57 -19.74 21.35 -25.20
C SER A 57 -20.64 20.68 -26.26
N GLN A 58 -20.06 19.84 -27.11
CA GLN A 58 -20.80 19.09 -28.13
C GLN A 58 -21.68 18.00 -27.51
N THR A 59 -21.13 17.23 -26.56
CA THR A 59 -21.87 16.18 -25.84
C THR A 59 -22.96 16.78 -24.96
N TRP A 60 -22.73 17.98 -24.42
CA TRP A 60 -23.72 18.70 -23.63
C TRP A 60 -24.99 19.02 -24.44
N LEU A 61 -24.86 19.42 -25.71
CA LEU A 61 -26.02 19.65 -26.60
C LEU A 61 -26.87 18.37 -26.77
N ASN A 62 -26.21 17.20 -26.87
CA ASN A 62 -26.90 15.93 -26.94
C ASN A 62 -27.61 15.60 -25.63
N ILE A 63 -26.96 15.83 -24.49
CA ILE A 63 -27.55 15.66 -23.16
C ILE A 63 -28.77 16.57 -22.98
N GLU A 64 -28.72 17.82 -23.46
CA GLU A 64 -29.86 18.73 -23.39
C GLU A 64 -31.08 18.22 -24.16
N SER A 65 -30.88 17.62 -25.33
CA SER A 65 -31.98 16.97 -26.06
C SER A 65 -32.58 15.76 -25.34
N LEU A 66 -31.81 15.14 -24.44
CA LEU A 66 -32.16 13.95 -23.69
C LEU A 66 -32.61 14.25 -22.24
N LYS A 67 -32.71 15.54 -21.85
CA LYS A 67 -33.07 15.99 -20.49
C LYS A 67 -34.40 15.44 -19.97
N ASN A 68 -35.31 15.04 -20.85
CA ASN A 68 -36.60 14.46 -20.47
C ASN A 68 -36.48 13.01 -19.97
N PHE A 69 -35.33 12.35 -20.17
CA PHE A 69 -35.08 10.99 -19.73
C PHE A 69 -34.19 10.97 -18.48
N PRO A 70 -34.36 9.97 -17.58
CA PRO A 70 -33.55 9.85 -16.39
C PRO A 70 -32.13 9.34 -16.71
N PHE A 71 -31.13 10.02 -16.15
CA PHE A 71 -29.72 9.66 -16.23
C PHE A 71 -29.30 8.78 -15.05
N PHE A 72 -28.36 7.88 -15.29
CA PHE A 72 -27.87 6.94 -14.30
C PHE A 72 -26.36 6.72 -14.41
N LEU A 73 -25.75 6.48 -13.26
CA LEU A 73 -24.50 5.75 -13.15
C LEU A 73 -24.81 4.27 -13.00
N ARG A 74 -24.30 3.45 -13.92
CA ARG A 74 -24.43 2.00 -13.89
C ARG A 74 -23.09 1.35 -13.59
N VAL A 75 -22.97 0.70 -12.44
CA VAL A 75 -21.79 -0.07 -12.03
C VAL A 75 -21.91 -1.49 -12.57
N LYS A 76 -20.92 -1.94 -13.34
CA LYS A 76 -20.89 -3.27 -13.97
C LYS A 76 -19.57 -3.99 -13.72
N THR A 77 -19.62 -5.31 -13.61
CA THR A 77 -18.47 -6.19 -13.86
C THR A 77 -18.51 -6.66 -15.32
N LYS A 78 -17.55 -7.48 -15.74
CA LYS A 78 -17.51 -8.06 -17.09
C LYS A 78 -18.78 -8.87 -17.44
N GLN A 79 -19.48 -9.39 -16.44
CA GLN A 79 -20.56 -10.37 -16.64
C GLN A 79 -21.91 -9.86 -16.15
N LYS A 80 -21.92 -8.88 -15.23
CA LYS A 80 -23.16 -8.50 -14.53
C LYS A 80 -23.20 -7.02 -14.18
N GLU A 81 -24.40 -6.44 -14.22
CA GLU A 81 -24.72 -5.16 -13.59
C GLU A 81 -24.87 -5.33 -12.07
N ILE A 82 -24.14 -4.52 -11.30
CA ILE A 82 -24.12 -4.57 -9.83
C ILE A 82 -25.12 -3.57 -9.25
N LEU A 83 -25.07 -2.33 -9.72
CA LEU A 83 -25.84 -1.22 -9.17
C LEU A 83 -26.17 -0.22 -10.27
N LYS A 84 -27.33 0.43 -10.14
CA LYS A 84 -27.74 1.56 -10.98
C LYS A 84 -28.31 2.67 -10.12
N VAL A 85 -27.69 3.85 -10.15
CA VAL A 85 -28.04 5.01 -9.31
C VAL A 85 -28.45 6.18 -10.19
N PRO A 86 -29.62 6.80 -9.97
CA PRO A 86 -30.03 7.98 -10.72
C PRO A 86 -29.14 9.17 -10.36
N VAL A 87 -28.71 9.92 -11.37
CA VAL A 87 -27.84 11.10 -11.19
C VAL A 87 -28.30 12.24 -12.10
N VAL A 88 -27.84 13.44 -11.79
CA VAL A 88 -28.05 14.64 -12.59
C VAL A 88 -26.74 14.95 -13.33
N PRO A 89 -26.73 15.15 -14.67
CA PRO A 89 -25.52 15.44 -15.43
C PRO A 89 -24.71 16.63 -14.89
N GLU A 90 -25.39 17.67 -14.41
CA GLU A 90 -24.83 18.90 -13.84
C GLU A 90 -24.09 18.70 -12.49
N ALA A 91 -24.19 17.52 -11.85
CA ALA A 91 -23.56 17.29 -10.55
C ALA A 91 -22.04 17.08 -10.64
N HIS A 92 -21.51 16.70 -11.81
CA HIS A 92 -20.09 16.41 -12.12
C HIS A 92 -19.40 15.32 -11.27
N SER A 93 -19.92 14.98 -10.10
CA SER A 93 -19.34 13.96 -9.24
C SER A 93 -20.39 13.30 -8.34
N TRP A 94 -20.10 12.08 -7.91
CA TRP A 94 -20.96 11.33 -7.00
C TRP A 94 -20.18 10.31 -6.18
N TYR A 95 -20.77 9.89 -5.06
CA TYR A 95 -20.28 8.78 -4.26
C TYR A 95 -21.21 7.59 -4.40
N LEU A 96 -20.66 6.43 -4.75
CA LEU A 96 -21.40 5.18 -4.90
C LEU A 96 -20.97 4.20 -3.81
N GLU A 97 -21.93 3.72 -3.04
CA GLU A 97 -21.73 2.57 -2.15
C GLU A 97 -21.75 1.29 -2.96
N ILE A 98 -20.74 0.43 -2.78
CA ILE A 98 -20.57 -0.80 -3.54
C ILE A 98 -20.45 -2.01 -2.63
N PRO A 99 -21.01 -3.17 -3.04
CA PRO A 99 -20.76 -4.42 -2.35
C PRO A 99 -19.32 -4.90 -2.58
N GLN A 100 -18.81 -5.72 -1.66
CA GLN A 100 -17.51 -6.38 -1.82
C GLN A 100 -17.55 -7.37 -3.00
N VAL A 101 -16.85 -7.05 -4.08
CA VAL A 101 -16.74 -7.85 -5.31
C VAL A 101 -15.27 -8.02 -5.65
N LYS A 102 -14.86 -9.24 -6.05
CA LYS A 102 -13.46 -9.56 -6.39
C LYS A 102 -13.10 -9.24 -7.85
N GLU A 103 -14.10 -9.02 -8.69
CA GLU A 103 -13.93 -8.73 -10.10
C GLU A 103 -13.63 -7.25 -10.34
N LEU A 104 -13.00 -6.95 -11.48
CA LEU A 104 -12.83 -5.59 -11.96
C LEU A 104 -14.18 -4.95 -12.25
N LEU A 105 -14.35 -3.73 -11.79
CA LEU A 105 -15.53 -2.91 -12.00
C LEU A 105 -15.26 -1.80 -13.01
N SER A 106 -16.28 -1.45 -13.77
CA SER A 106 -16.37 -0.19 -14.50
C SER A 106 -17.74 0.44 -14.27
N VAL A 107 -17.83 1.75 -14.54
CA VAL A 107 -19.06 2.52 -14.42
C VAL A 107 -19.37 3.14 -15.77
N ASP A 108 -20.63 3.05 -16.16
CA ASP A 108 -21.17 3.73 -17.33
C ASP A 108 -22.01 4.92 -16.86
N PHE A 109 -21.82 6.07 -17.49
CA PHE A 109 -22.79 7.16 -17.41
C PHE A 109 -23.71 7.06 -18.63
N GLY A 110 -25.02 7.00 -18.41
CA GLY A 110 -25.95 6.84 -19.51
C GLY A 110 -27.37 7.26 -19.17
N VAL A 111 -28.21 7.25 -20.20
CA VAL A 111 -29.62 7.63 -20.12
C VAL A 111 -30.52 6.44 -20.40
N ALA A 112 -31.60 6.29 -19.64
CA ALA A 112 -32.60 5.27 -19.91
C ALA A 112 -33.67 5.83 -20.86
N THR A 113 -33.67 5.38 -22.11
CA THR A 113 -34.68 5.69 -23.13
C THR A 113 -35.70 4.55 -23.23
N GLU A 114 -36.75 4.75 -24.02
CA GLU A 114 -37.76 3.70 -24.30
C GLU A 114 -37.15 2.47 -25.00
N THR A 115 -36.05 2.66 -25.73
CA THR A 115 -35.35 1.60 -26.49
C THR A 115 -34.30 0.86 -25.68
N GLY A 116 -33.93 1.35 -24.49
CA GLY A 116 -32.93 0.72 -23.63
C GLY A 116 -32.05 1.72 -22.90
N PHE A 117 -30.87 1.28 -22.48
CA PHE A 117 -29.90 2.14 -21.80
C PHE A 117 -28.82 2.59 -22.78
N LEU A 118 -28.81 3.88 -23.10
CA LEU A 118 -27.81 4.50 -23.96
C LEU A 118 -26.62 4.97 -23.11
N VAL A 119 -25.45 4.38 -23.34
CA VAL A 119 -24.20 4.76 -22.68
C VAL A 119 -23.63 6.00 -23.36
N LEU A 120 -23.30 7.03 -22.56
CA LEU A 120 -22.69 8.28 -23.01
C LEU A 120 -21.20 8.32 -22.70
N LEU A 121 -20.79 7.86 -21.51
CA LEU A 121 -19.39 7.75 -21.10
C LEU A 121 -19.13 6.39 -20.43
N GLU A 122 -17.94 5.86 -20.61
CA GLU A 122 -17.43 4.68 -19.92
C GLU A 122 -16.19 5.04 -19.10
N SER A 123 -16.07 4.44 -17.90
CA SER A 123 -14.95 4.71 -17.01
C SER A 123 -13.74 3.81 -17.24
N ASN A 124 -12.62 4.17 -16.59
CA ASN A 124 -11.53 3.25 -16.29
C ASN A 124 -12.01 2.05 -15.45
N GLN A 125 -11.28 0.93 -15.52
CA GLN A 125 -11.52 -0.24 -14.69
C GLN A 125 -10.78 -0.13 -13.35
N ILE A 126 -11.43 -0.58 -12.29
CA ILE A 126 -10.89 -0.56 -10.93
C ILE A 126 -11.08 -1.92 -10.23
N SER A 127 -10.21 -2.22 -9.27
CA SER A 127 -10.32 -3.38 -8.39
C SER A 127 -10.61 -2.92 -6.97
N ILE A 128 -11.53 -3.61 -6.28
CA ILE A 128 -11.86 -3.30 -4.89
C ILE A 128 -10.80 -3.94 -3.97
N PRO A 129 -10.12 -3.17 -3.11
CA PRO A 129 -9.29 -3.74 -2.07
C PRO A 129 -10.15 -4.45 -1.03
N LEU A 130 -9.63 -5.52 -0.44
CA LEU A 130 -10.34 -6.23 0.64
C LEU A 130 -10.49 -5.29 1.85
N GLY A 131 -11.72 -5.09 2.30
CA GLY A 131 -12.02 -4.31 3.52
C GLY A 131 -11.71 -5.02 4.83
N GLN A 132 -10.89 -6.07 4.78
CA GLN A 132 -10.53 -6.91 5.93
C GLN A 132 -9.02 -7.08 5.96
N ILE A 133 -8.48 -7.29 7.16
CA ILE A 133 -7.08 -7.68 7.33
C ILE A 133 -6.89 -9.01 6.60
N SER A 134 -5.82 -9.11 5.82
CA SER A 134 -5.45 -10.37 5.20
C SER A 134 -5.32 -11.45 6.26
N SER A 135 -5.95 -12.60 6.06
CA SER A 135 -5.72 -13.77 6.91
C SER A 135 -4.33 -14.40 6.67
N VAL A 136 -3.57 -13.87 5.70
CA VAL A 136 -2.19 -14.23 5.45
C VAL A 136 -1.32 -13.40 6.38
N THR A 137 -0.95 -13.98 7.52
CA THR A 137 0.02 -13.41 8.47
C THR A 137 1.46 -13.49 7.98
N ASP A 138 1.72 -14.31 6.96
CA ASP A 138 3.04 -14.49 6.37
C ASP A 138 3.14 -13.69 5.08
N GLU A 139 3.18 -12.36 5.22
CA GLU A 139 3.84 -11.56 4.20
C GLU A 139 5.33 -11.89 4.30
N MET A 140 5.87 -12.50 3.25
CA MET A 140 7.30 -12.54 3.03
C MET A 140 7.77 -11.08 2.98
N TRP A 141 8.15 -10.54 4.14
CA TRP A 141 8.85 -9.27 4.18
C TRP A 141 10.08 -9.45 3.32
N LEU A 142 10.15 -8.73 2.20
CA LEU A 142 11.38 -8.62 1.42
C LEU A 142 12.47 -8.26 2.41
N SER A 143 13.46 -9.15 2.56
CA SER A 143 14.65 -8.80 3.32
C SER A 143 15.28 -7.56 2.68
N ILE A 144 15.95 -6.73 3.48
CA ILE A 144 16.68 -5.56 2.96
C ILE A 144 17.62 -6.01 1.83
N ASP A 145 18.23 -7.19 1.94
CA ASP A 145 19.08 -7.78 0.91
C ASP A 145 18.33 -8.12 -0.39
N GLU A 146 17.08 -8.58 -0.32
CA GLU A 146 16.23 -8.78 -1.52
C GLU A 146 15.73 -7.47 -2.14
N LEU A 147 15.60 -6.39 -1.36
CA LEU A 147 15.26 -5.04 -1.81
C LEU A 147 16.44 -4.33 -2.49
N TYR A 148 17.67 -4.65 -2.07
CA TYR A 148 18.90 -4.04 -2.60
C TYR A 148 19.74 -4.97 -3.50
N GLY A 149 19.29 -6.21 -3.76
CA GLY A 149 19.96 -7.14 -4.66
C GLY A 149 19.97 -6.66 -6.11
N GLU A 150 21.13 -6.72 -6.76
CA GLU A 150 21.38 -6.15 -8.10
C GLU A 150 20.42 -6.68 -9.20
N GLU A 151 19.84 -7.87 -9.03
CA GLU A 151 18.99 -8.50 -10.06
C GLU A 151 17.54 -8.00 -10.10
N ARG A 152 17.00 -7.41 -9.02
CA ARG A 152 15.58 -6.98 -8.95
C ARG A 152 15.34 -5.48 -9.15
N TYR A 153 16.41 -4.68 -9.27
CA TYR A 153 16.33 -3.23 -9.54
C TYR A 153 15.67 -2.87 -10.88
N SER A 154 15.48 -3.84 -11.78
CA SER A 154 14.99 -3.60 -13.14
C SER A 154 13.47 -3.54 -13.27
N TYR A 155 12.68 -4.01 -12.30
CA TYR A 155 11.23 -4.22 -12.51
C TYR A 155 10.29 -3.71 -11.41
N LEU A 156 10.78 -3.29 -10.26
CA LEU A 156 9.94 -2.78 -9.18
C LEU A 156 10.19 -1.28 -8.98
N GLY A 157 9.21 -0.48 -9.38
CA GLY A 157 9.18 0.96 -9.15
C GLY A 157 9.04 1.29 -7.67
N ALA A 158 10.16 1.32 -6.94
CA ALA A 158 10.23 1.89 -5.60
C ALA A 158 11.69 2.18 -5.17
N SER A 159 12.26 3.32 -5.56
CA SER A 159 13.14 4.13 -4.68
C SER A 159 13.40 5.53 -5.26
N PRO A 160 13.63 6.56 -4.43
CA PRO A 160 14.03 7.91 -4.85
C PRO A 160 15.34 8.00 -5.65
N LEU A 161 16.16 6.93 -5.73
CA LEU A 161 17.40 6.93 -6.51
C LEU A 161 17.16 6.88 -8.03
N TYR A 162 15.93 6.59 -8.47
CA TYR A 162 15.56 6.54 -9.89
C TYR A 162 15.73 7.90 -10.60
N TRP A 163 15.58 9.01 -9.86
CA TRP A 163 15.65 10.37 -10.43
C TRP A 163 17.06 10.78 -10.88
N GLN A 164 18.12 10.16 -10.34
CA GLN A 164 19.50 10.54 -10.68
C GLN A 164 20.04 9.87 -11.95
N LYS A 165 19.40 8.81 -12.45
CA LYS A 165 19.82 8.11 -13.69
C LYS A 165 18.88 8.34 -14.87
N ALA A 166 17.83 9.14 -14.70
CA ALA A 166 16.82 9.39 -15.73
C ALA A 166 17.24 10.43 -16.80
N GLU A 167 18.37 11.11 -16.63
CA GLU A 167 18.87 12.12 -17.59
C GLU A 167 19.17 11.55 -18.98
N GLU A 168 19.45 10.26 -19.10
CA GLU A 168 19.79 9.62 -20.39
C GLU A 168 18.57 9.03 -21.15
N ARG A 169 17.35 9.11 -20.60
CA ARG A 169 16.17 8.43 -21.19
C ARG A 169 14.92 9.32 -21.31
N ALA A 170 15.14 10.58 -21.69
CA ALA A 170 14.13 11.62 -21.79
C ALA A 170 13.10 11.51 -22.94
N GLU A 171 12.96 10.36 -23.62
CA GLU A 171 12.00 10.22 -24.74
C GLU A 171 10.70 9.47 -24.40
N TYR A 172 10.46 9.09 -23.14
CA TYR A 172 9.29 8.26 -22.79
C TYR A 172 8.61 8.64 -21.46
N LEU A 173 8.60 9.93 -21.10
CA LEU A 173 7.95 10.42 -19.86
C LEU A 173 6.86 11.46 -20.14
N GLU A 174 5.98 11.17 -21.10
CA GLU A 174 4.65 11.77 -21.12
C GLU A 174 3.63 10.71 -20.73
N TYR A 175 2.89 11.00 -19.65
CA TYR A 175 1.81 10.21 -19.05
C TYR A 175 2.28 8.94 -18.33
N LEU A 176 2.02 8.88 -17.03
CA LEU A 176 1.20 7.85 -16.37
C LEU A 176 1.26 8.07 -14.85
N ALA A 177 0.20 8.70 -14.34
CA ALA A 177 -0.14 8.59 -12.94
C ALA A 177 -0.35 7.10 -12.61
N SER A 178 0.25 6.65 -11.50
CA SER A 178 0.02 5.37 -10.82
C SER A 178 0.03 4.12 -11.74
N PRO A 179 1.14 3.35 -11.81
CA PRO A 179 1.16 2.13 -12.60
C PRO A 179 0.11 1.15 -12.06
N MET A 180 -0.97 0.97 -12.81
CA MET A 180 -1.91 -0.12 -12.57
C MET A 180 -1.16 -1.44 -12.81
N PRO A 181 -1.17 -2.39 -11.86
CA PRO A 181 -0.48 -3.65 -12.04
C PRO A 181 -1.07 -4.37 -13.25
N ILE A 182 -0.23 -4.64 -14.25
CA ILE A 182 -0.55 -5.56 -15.35
C ILE A 182 -0.88 -6.91 -14.70
N SER A 183 -2.11 -7.40 -14.88
CA SER A 183 -2.47 -8.75 -14.47
C SER A 183 -1.77 -9.74 -15.41
N VAL A 184 -0.51 -10.04 -15.13
CA VAL A 184 0.16 -11.21 -15.67
C VAL A 184 -0.65 -12.44 -15.23
N PRO A 185 -1.06 -13.34 -16.15
CA PRO A 185 -1.67 -14.59 -15.76
C PRO A 185 -0.68 -15.33 -14.87
N TYR A 186 -0.95 -15.32 -13.57
CA TYR A 186 -0.15 -16.02 -12.58
C TYR A 186 -0.37 -17.51 -12.80
N GLU A 187 0.49 -18.13 -13.59
CA GLU A 187 0.70 -19.57 -13.48
C GLU A 187 1.03 -19.82 -12.01
N LYS A 188 0.18 -20.58 -11.32
CA LYS A 188 0.47 -21.05 -9.98
C LYS A 188 1.66 -21.99 -10.09
N GLN A 189 2.86 -21.43 -10.06
CA GLN A 189 4.08 -22.19 -9.90
C GLN A 189 3.92 -23.00 -8.62
N HIS A 190 4.12 -24.31 -8.70
CA HIS A 190 4.09 -25.15 -7.51
C HIS A 190 5.35 -24.83 -6.71
N TYR A 191 5.19 -24.15 -5.57
CA TYR A 191 6.27 -23.84 -4.65
C TYR A 191 5.98 -24.43 -3.28
N LEU A 192 7.05 -24.82 -2.58
CA LEU A 192 7.04 -25.18 -1.17
C LEU A 192 8.05 -24.28 -0.47
N TRP A 193 7.59 -23.49 0.48
CA TRP A 193 8.44 -22.70 1.35
C TRP A 193 8.36 -23.27 2.76
N LEU A 194 9.50 -23.37 3.44
CA LEU A 194 9.62 -23.93 4.77
C LEU A 194 10.24 -22.89 5.68
N ASP A 195 9.56 -22.60 6.78
CA ASP A 195 10.04 -21.67 7.78
C ASP A 195 9.79 -22.19 9.18
N THR A 196 10.64 -21.76 10.11
CA THR A 196 10.68 -22.30 11.45
C THR A 196 10.91 -21.20 12.48
N GLU A 197 10.26 -21.37 13.61
CA GLU A 197 10.37 -20.49 14.77
C GLU A 197 10.72 -21.34 15.98
N LEU A 198 11.53 -20.77 16.88
CA LEU A 198 11.90 -21.40 18.13
C LEU A 198 11.12 -20.74 19.26
N ILE A 199 10.36 -21.54 20.00
CA ILE A 199 9.67 -21.09 21.21
C ILE A 199 10.45 -21.62 22.41
N VAL A 200 10.94 -20.70 23.26
CA VAL A 200 11.59 -21.03 24.53
C VAL A 200 10.71 -20.54 25.67
N TYR A 201 10.29 -21.45 26.53
CA TYR A 201 9.52 -21.14 27.73
C TYR A 201 10.17 -21.79 28.95
N GLY A 202 9.88 -21.24 30.11
CA GLY A 202 10.39 -21.76 31.36
C GLY A 202 9.98 -20.92 32.54
N GLN A 203 10.59 -21.23 33.68
CA GLN A 203 10.34 -20.54 34.93
C GLN A 203 11.67 -20.23 35.63
N THR A 204 11.74 -19.05 36.23
CA THR A 204 12.80 -18.61 37.14
C THR A 204 12.19 -18.35 38.52
N THR A 205 13.01 -18.08 39.53
CA THR A 205 12.49 -17.69 40.85
C THR A 205 11.66 -16.39 40.73
N PRO A 206 10.51 -16.27 41.43
CA PRO A 206 9.73 -15.03 41.43
C PRO A 206 10.59 -13.80 41.75
N ASN A 207 10.28 -12.67 41.12
CA ASN A 207 11.02 -11.41 41.23
C ASN A 207 12.50 -11.45 40.77
N SER A 208 12.88 -12.43 39.95
CA SER A 208 14.20 -12.45 39.32
C SER A 208 14.22 -11.60 38.06
N ALA A 209 15.41 -11.24 37.58
CA ALA A 209 15.60 -10.71 36.23
C ALA A 209 16.14 -11.82 35.33
N LEU A 210 15.64 -11.90 34.10
CA LEU A 210 16.13 -12.83 33.08
C LEU A 210 16.68 -12.04 31.90
N LEU A 211 17.88 -12.37 31.45
CA LEU A 211 18.49 -11.84 30.22
C LEU A 211 18.60 -12.97 29.20
N LEU A 212 18.35 -12.64 27.94
CA LEU A 212 18.66 -13.43 26.76
C LEU A 212 19.65 -12.64 25.90
N ASN A 213 20.86 -13.17 25.70
CA ASN A 213 21.92 -12.51 24.93
C ASN A 213 22.17 -11.05 25.38
N GLY A 214 22.08 -10.78 26.69
CA GLY A 214 22.21 -9.44 27.27
C GLY A 214 20.96 -8.56 27.23
N HIS A 215 19.85 -9.03 26.65
CA HIS A 215 18.58 -8.30 26.59
C HIS A 215 17.57 -8.82 27.63
N THR A 216 16.88 -7.91 28.32
CA THR A 216 15.90 -8.29 29.34
C THR A 216 14.68 -9.01 28.77
N VAL A 217 14.31 -10.12 29.40
CA VAL A 217 13.10 -10.90 29.10
C VAL A 217 12.04 -10.60 30.16
N PRO A 218 10.81 -10.23 29.78
CA PRO A 218 9.73 -10.01 30.73
C PRO A 218 9.31 -11.32 31.41
N LEU A 219 9.04 -11.24 32.70
CA LEU A 219 8.62 -12.35 33.56
C LEU A 219 7.25 -12.03 34.19
N ASP A 220 6.45 -13.06 34.44
CA ASP A 220 5.23 -12.91 35.25
C ASP A 220 5.53 -12.88 36.76
N ASP A 221 4.50 -12.62 37.59
CA ASP A 221 4.61 -12.60 39.06
C ASP A 221 5.11 -13.93 39.67
N LYS A 222 5.03 -15.03 38.90
CA LYS A 222 5.46 -16.37 39.28
C LYS A 222 6.83 -16.73 38.69
N GLY A 223 7.48 -15.81 37.95
CA GLY A 223 8.77 -16.00 37.31
C GLY A 223 8.74 -16.80 36.00
N ASN A 224 7.57 -17.01 35.38
CA ASN A 224 7.45 -17.66 34.07
C ASN A 224 7.83 -16.70 32.94
N PHE A 225 8.45 -17.24 31.89
CA PHE A 225 8.74 -16.53 30.65
C PHE A 225 8.34 -17.34 29.42
N TYR A 226 8.11 -16.60 28.34
CA TYR A 226 7.80 -17.12 27.02
C TYR A 226 8.49 -16.24 25.98
N ILE A 227 9.32 -16.84 25.12
CA ILE A 227 10.09 -16.15 24.09
C ILE A 227 9.85 -16.88 22.77
N LYS A 228 9.53 -16.10 21.72
CA LYS A 228 9.37 -16.59 20.36
C LYS A 228 10.43 -15.95 19.47
N LEU A 229 11.29 -16.77 18.86
CA LEU A 229 12.42 -16.34 18.05
C LEU A 229 12.29 -16.88 16.63
N LYS A 230 12.77 -16.11 15.65
CA LYS A 230 12.96 -16.62 14.30
C LYS A 230 14.17 -17.54 14.27
N LEU A 231 13.99 -18.78 13.81
CA LEU A 231 15.10 -19.70 13.67
C LEU A 231 15.69 -19.55 12.28
N ASN A 232 16.75 -18.76 12.13
CA ASN A 232 17.41 -18.56 10.85
C ASN A 232 18.27 -19.77 10.49
N GLU A 233 18.62 -19.91 9.21
CA GLU A 233 19.53 -20.97 8.77
C GLU A 233 20.92 -20.82 9.42
N GLY A 234 21.52 -21.95 9.80
CA GLY A 234 22.77 -22.01 10.54
C GLY A 234 22.60 -22.29 12.04
N SER A 235 23.68 -22.05 12.78
CA SER A 235 23.76 -22.27 14.23
C SER A 235 23.47 -20.98 14.99
N GLN A 236 22.58 -21.06 15.97
CA GLN A 236 22.22 -19.98 16.88
C GLN A 236 22.47 -20.42 18.31
N ASN A 237 23.21 -19.59 19.06
CA ASN A 237 23.48 -19.80 20.47
C ASN A 237 22.70 -18.77 21.29
N LEU A 238 21.89 -19.27 22.21
CA LEU A 238 21.05 -18.46 23.09
C LEU A 238 21.58 -18.56 24.52
N TYR A 239 22.10 -17.44 25.02
CA TYR A 239 22.65 -17.32 26.37
C TYR A 239 21.59 -16.75 27.30
N PHE A 240 21.19 -17.54 28.30
CA PHE A 240 20.24 -17.16 29.33
C PHE A 240 20.98 -16.88 30.64
N GLU A 241 20.71 -15.72 31.24
CA GLU A 241 21.27 -15.33 32.54
C GLU A 241 20.13 -14.93 33.47
N SER A 242 19.98 -15.62 34.60
CA SER A 242 18.96 -15.34 35.60
C SER A 242 19.58 -14.80 36.88
N PHE A 243 19.12 -13.62 37.31
CA PHE A 243 19.57 -12.92 38.51
C PHE A 243 18.46 -12.96 39.56
N ALA A 244 18.66 -13.74 40.61
CA ALA A 244 17.75 -13.78 41.75
C ALA A 244 18.00 -12.63 42.74
N GLN A 245 16.99 -12.24 43.52
CA GLN A 245 17.11 -11.14 44.51
C GLN A 245 18.17 -11.38 45.59
N ASN A 246 18.48 -12.65 45.89
CA ASN A 246 19.51 -13.03 46.85
C ASN A 246 20.94 -12.90 46.27
N GLY A 247 21.09 -12.39 45.04
CA GLY A 247 22.37 -12.20 44.36
C GLY A 247 22.87 -13.45 43.63
N LEU A 248 22.10 -14.53 43.58
CA LEU A 248 22.47 -15.76 42.89
C LEU A 248 22.27 -15.59 41.37
N LEU A 249 23.31 -15.96 40.61
CA LEU A 249 23.33 -15.96 39.15
C LEU A 249 23.28 -17.39 38.61
N LEU A 250 22.36 -17.68 37.70
CA LEU A 250 22.29 -18.93 36.96
C LEU A 250 22.38 -18.67 35.45
N ASN A 251 23.26 -19.41 34.79
CA ASN A 251 23.46 -19.30 33.34
C ASN A 251 23.07 -20.61 32.65
N LYS A 252 22.40 -20.49 31.50
CA LYS A 252 22.12 -21.62 30.60
C LYS A 252 22.42 -21.23 29.17
N VAL A 253 22.88 -22.19 28.38
CA VAL A 253 23.09 -22.04 26.95
C VAL A 253 22.19 -23.02 26.23
N LEU A 254 21.50 -22.53 25.21
CA LEU A 254 20.73 -23.34 24.28
C LEU A 254 21.32 -23.15 22.89
N ASP A 255 21.92 -24.22 22.36
CA ASP A 255 22.46 -24.27 21.01
C ASP A 255 21.42 -24.90 20.09
N VAL A 256 21.06 -24.20 19.02
CA VAL A 256 20.08 -24.65 18.03
C VAL A 256 20.67 -24.54 16.63
N GLU A 257 20.53 -25.58 15.83
CA GLU A 257 20.96 -25.60 14.44
C GLU A 257 19.76 -25.81 13.52
N ARG A 258 19.61 -24.93 12.52
CA ARG A 258 18.67 -25.12 11.41
C ARG A 258 19.44 -25.39 10.14
N ARG A 259 19.10 -26.48 9.48
CA ARG A 259 19.59 -26.84 8.16
C ARG A 259 18.41 -27.24 7.28
N LEU A 260 18.19 -26.50 6.20
CA LEU A 260 17.26 -26.90 5.16
C LEU A 260 18.03 -27.60 4.05
N SER A 261 17.53 -28.75 3.61
CA SER A 261 18.01 -29.42 2.41
C SER A 261 16.94 -29.33 1.34
N PRO A 262 17.32 -29.26 0.05
CA PRO A 262 16.37 -29.30 -1.06
C PRO A 262 15.61 -30.62 -1.13
#